data_AF-R7BJH6-F1
#
_entry.id   AF-R7BJH6-F1
#
_cell.length_a   1.000
_cell.length_b   1.000
_cell.length_c   1.000
_cell.angle_alpha   90.00
_cell.angle_beta   90.00
_cell.angle_gamma   90.00
#
_symmetry.space_group_name_H-M   'P 1'
#
loop_
_entity.id
_entity.type
_entity.pdbx_description
1 polymer ?
#
loop_
_entity_poly.entity_id
_entity_poly.type
_entity_poly.pdbx_seq_one_letter_code
_entity_poly.pdbx_strand_id
1 'polypeptide(L)' 'MMNPMQLLQMMRGGNPQQFIQQMMGNNQIMSNPMMKNTMQMAQQGNMQGIEQIARNLCKEKGLNADDVFNQIKSRFGN' A
#
# COMPACT_ATOMS: atom_id res chain seq x y z
N MET A 1 -1.17 22.09 9.35
CA MET A 1 -2.05 22.28 8.18
C MET A 1 -1.20 22.09 6.94
N MET A 2 -1.56 21.16 6.06
CA MET A 2 -0.75 20.80 4.90
C MET A 2 -1.00 21.81 3.77
N ASN A 3 0.07 22.40 3.23
CA ASN A 3 -0.04 23.48 2.24
C ASN A 3 -0.54 22.92 0.89
N PRO A 4 -1.51 23.59 0.23
CA PRO A 4 -2.09 23.10 -1.02
C PRO A 4 -1.07 22.99 -2.16
N MET A 5 0.01 23.78 -2.13
CA MET A 5 1.14 23.65 -3.05
C MET A 5 1.99 22.39 -2.83
N GLN A 6 2.12 21.91 -1.59
CA GLN A 6 2.80 20.64 -1.29
C GLN A 6 1.99 19.44 -1.77
N LEU A 7 0.66 19.52 -1.66
CA LEU A 7 -0.23 18.49 -2.19
C LEU A 7 -0.14 18.40 -3.72
N LEU A 8 -0.06 19.55 -4.40
CA LEU A 8 0.09 19.61 -5.86
C LEU A 8 1.45 19.05 -6.33
N GLN A 9 2.52 19.29 -5.56
CA GLN A 9 3.85 18.74 -5.84
C GLN A 9 3.91 17.23 -5.62
N MET A 10 3.24 16.70 -4.59
CA MET A 10 3.13 15.26 -4.38
C MET A 10 2.37 14.56 -5.52
N MET A 11 1.32 15.18 -6.05
CA MET A 11 0.59 14.59 -7.18
C MET A 11 1.36 14.65 -8.50
N ARG A 12 2.21 15.66 -8.72
CA ARG A 12 2.99 15.78 -9.97
C ARG A 12 4.32 15.00 -9.98
N GLY A 13 4.84 14.60 -8.82
CA GLY A 13 6.16 13.95 -8.74
C GLY A 13 6.36 13.02 -7.55
N GLY A 14 5.29 12.51 -6.95
CA GLY A 14 5.33 11.72 -5.72
C GLY A 14 6.17 10.45 -5.84
N ASN A 15 7.36 10.49 -5.26
CA ASN A 15 8.21 9.32 -5.09
C ASN A 15 7.48 8.33 -4.16
N PRO A 16 7.42 7.01 -4.48
CA PRO A 16 6.71 6.02 -3.67
C PRO A 16 7.10 6.03 -2.18
N GLN A 17 8.36 6.37 -1.90
CA GLN A 17 8.87 6.54 -0.54
C GLN A 17 8.18 7.65 0.25
N GLN A 18 7.87 8.80 -0.38
CA GLN A 18 7.15 9.89 0.29
C GLN A 18 5.68 9.55 0.53
N PHE A 19 5.07 8.80 -0.39
CA PHE A 19 3.71 8.30 -0.22
C PHE A 19 3.63 7.34 0.97
N ILE A 20 4.57 6.40 1.06
CA ILE A 20 4.68 5.48 2.21
C ILE A 20 4.94 6.26 3.51
N GLN A 21 5.84 7.24 3.52
CA GLN A 21 6.10 8.07 4.71
C GLN A 21 4.86 8.84 5.17
N GLN A 22 4.07 9.39 4.25
CA GLN A 22 2.80 10.03 4.60
C GLN A 22 1.77 9.05 5.09
N MET A 23 1.71 7.85 4.50
CA MET A 23 0.79 6.82 4.94
C MET A 23 1.12 6.34 6.35
N MET A 24 2.41 6.15 6.66
CA MET A 24 2.88 5.83 8.01
C MET A 24 2.70 6.99 8.99
N GLY A 25 2.88 8.23 8.54
CA GLY A 25 2.62 9.42 9.35
C GLY A 25 1.13 9.71 9.56
N ASN A 26 0.26 9.10 8.77
CA ASN A 26 -1.18 9.29 8.87
C ASN A 26 -1.80 8.19 9.74
N ASN A 27 -1.95 8.51 11.02
CA ASN A 27 -2.51 7.61 12.03
C ASN A 27 -3.86 7.00 11.63
N GLN A 28 -4.67 7.64 10.80
CA GLN A 28 -5.94 7.06 10.35
C GLN A 28 -5.76 5.87 9.41
N ILE A 29 -4.73 5.89 8.57
CA ILE A 29 -4.42 4.77 7.65
C ILE A 29 -3.72 3.64 8.41
N MET A 30 -2.78 3.98 9.30
CA MET A 30 -2.16 3.01 10.22
C MET A 30 -3.13 2.42 11.25
N SER A 31 -4.19 3.15 11.61
CA SER A 31 -5.25 2.67 12.50
C SER A 31 -6.20 1.70 11.82
N ASN A 32 -6.11 1.52 10.50
CA ASN A 32 -6.87 0.47 9.84
C ASN A 32 -6.35 -0.90 10.32
N PRO A 33 -7.20 -1.73 10.95
CA PRO A 33 -6.78 -3.00 11.53
C PRO A 33 -6.16 -3.94 10.48
N MET A 34 -6.59 -3.88 9.22
CA MET A 34 -5.97 -4.63 8.13
C MET A 34 -4.52 -4.20 7.89
N MET A 35 -4.27 -2.88 7.83
CA MET A 35 -2.94 -2.33 7.60
C MET A 35 -1.99 -2.67 8.75
N LYS A 36 -2.47 -2.53 9.99
CA LYS A 36 -1.73 -2.88 11.21
C LYS A 36 -1.37 -4.36 11.25
N ASN A 37 -2.33 -5.24 10.98
CA ASN A 37 -2.09 -6.69 10.94
C ASN A 37 -1.11 -7.07 9.83
N THR A 38 -1.25 -6.46 8.65
CA THR A 38 -0.36 -6.70 7.50
C THR A 38 1.06 -6.23 7.78
N MET A 39 1.24 -5.05 8.42
CA MET A 39 2.56 -4.56 8.83
C MET A 39 3.19 -5.46 9.90
N GLN A 40 2.42 -5.94 10.88
CA GLN A 40 2.92 -6.87 11.89
C GLN A 40 3.34 -8.20 11.25
N MET A 41 2.55 -8.73 10.31
CA MET A 41 2.93 -9.93 9.55
C MET A 41 4.20 -9.71 8.74
N ALA A 42 4.37 -8.54 8.12
CA ALA A 42 5.57 -8.21 7.36
C ALA A 42 6.81 -8.15 8.26
N GLN A 43 6.68 -7.51 9.43
CA GLN A 43 7.75 -7.45 10.44
C GLN A 43 8.12 -8.84 10.97
N GLN A 44 7.14 -9.74 11.08
CA GLN A 44 7.36 -11.14 11.49
C GLN A 44 7.85 -12.03 10.35
N GLY A 45 7.97 -11.52 9.12
CA GLY A 45 8.33 -12.31 7.94
C GLY A 45 7.23 -13.24 7.43
N ASN A 46 5.99 -13.08 7.91
CA ASN A 46 4.83 -13.86 7.49
C ASN A 46 4.28 -13.36 6.14
N MET A 47 5.04 -13.61 5.08
CA MET A 47 4.67 -13.23 3.71
C MET A 47 3.41 -13.96 3.22
N GLN A 48 3.17 -15.20 3.68
CA GLN A 48 1.99 -15.98 3.30
C GLN A 48 0.68 -15.34 3.81
N GLY A 49 0.67 -14.86 5.05
CA GLY A 49 -0.49 -14.17 5.61
C GLY A 49 -0.81 -12.87 4.87
N ILE A 50 0.23 -12.13 4.47
CA ILE A 50 0.09 -10.92 3.65
C ILE A 50 -0.49 -11.25 2.27
N GLU A 51 0.03 -12.30 1.62
CA GLU A 51 -0.49 -12.74 0.32
C GLU A 51 -1.96 -13.14 0.42
N GLN A 52 -2.36 -13.84 1.49
CA GLN A 52 -3.75 -14.22 1.69
C GLN A 52 -4.67 -13.01 1.89
N ILE A 53 -4.22 -12.01 2.65
CA ILE A 53 -4.94 -10.72 2.78
C ILE A 53 -5.04 -10.04 1.41
N ALA A 54 -3.95 -9.97 0.65
CA ALA A 54 -3.95 -9.34 -0.66
C ALA A 54 -4.90 -10.05 -1.64
N ARG A 55 -4.89 -11.40 -1.67
CA ARG A 55 -5.81 -12.21 -2.50
C ARG A 55 -7.26 -12.00 -2.10
N ASN A 56 -7.56 -12.01 -0.79
CA ASN A 56 -8.90 -11.78 -0.28
C ASN A 56 -9.38 -10.36 -0.61
N LEU A 57 -8.53 -9.35 -0.43
CA LEU A 57 -8.84 -7.96 -0.74
C LEU A 57 -9.10 -7.77 -2.25
N CYS A 58 -8.29 -8.38 -3.11
CA CYS A 58 -8.52 -8.36 -4.55
C CYS A 58 -9.89 -8.96 -4.88
N LYS A 59 -10.19 -10.14 -4.32
CA LYS A 59 -11.48 -10.82 -4.52
C LYS A 59 -12.67 -9.99 -4.04
N GLU A 60 -12.59 -9.36 -2.87
CA GLU A 60 -13.62 -8.47 -2.34
C GLU A 60 -13.85 -7.23 -3.21
N LYS A 61 -12.78 -6.73 -3.86
CA LYS A 61 -12.85 -5.59 -4.79
C LYS A 61 -13.24 -6.00 -6.22
N GLY A 62 -13.49 -7.29 -6.49
CA GLY A 62 -13.75 -7.80 -7.82
C GLY A 62 -12.52 -7.78 -8.75
N LEU A 63 -11.32 -7.66 -8.17
CA LEU A 63 -10.05 -7.67 -8.87
C LEU A 63 -9.44 -9.08 -8.85
N ASN A 64 -8.80 -9.46 -9.95
CA ASN A 64 -8.02 -10.69 -9.98
C ASN A 64 -6.63 -10.42 -9.40
N ALA A 65 -6.28 -11.17 -8.34
CA ALA A 65 -5.01 -10.99 -7.64
C ALA A 65 -3.80 -11.23 -8.55
N ASP A 66 -3.90 -12.18 -9.49
CA ASP A 66 -2.82 -12.51 -10.40
C ASP A 66 -2.57 -11.38 -11.41
N ASP A 67 -3.64 -10.72 -11.89
CA ASP A 67 -3.54 -9.54 -12.76
C ASP A 67 -2.91 -8.35 -12.04
N VAL A 68 -3.31 -8.13 -10.79
CA VAL A 68 -2.72 -7.07 -9.94
C VAL A 68 -1.25 -7.35 -9.68
N PHE A 69 -0.89 -8.60 -9.38
CA PHE A 69 0.51 -8.99 -9.17
C PHE A 69 1.35 -8.76 -10.43
N ASN A 70 0.84 -9.14 -11.60
CA ASN A 70 1.50 -8.91 -12.88
C ASN A 70 1.67 -7.40 -13.18
N GLN A 71 0.66 -6.58 -12.88
CA GLN A 71 0.77 -5.12 -13.03
C GLN A 71 1.81 -4.51 -12.09
N ILE A 72 1.82 -4.93 -10.82
CA ILE A 72 2.82 -4.47 -9.85
C ILE A 72 4.21 -4.90 -10.33
N LYS A 73 4.40 -6.18 -10.67
CA LYS A 73 5.68 -6.69 -11.19
C LYS A 73 6.15 -5.93 -12.43
N SER A 74 5.25 -5.61 -13.36
CA SER A 74 5.58 -4.82 -14.55
C SER A 74 5.95 -3.36 -14.23
N ARG A 75 5.46 -2.81 -13.12
CA ARG A 75 5.77 -1.43 -12.69
C ARG A 75 7.01 -1.32 -11.82
N PHE A 76 7.36 -2.38 -11.09
CA PHE A 76 8.53 -2.43 -10.20
C PHE A 76 9.73 -3.18 -10.79
N GLY A 77 9.53 -3.89 -11.92
CA GLY A 77 10.56 -4.66 -12.62
C GLY A 77 11.16 -3.98 -13.86
N ASN A 78 10.94 -2.67 -14.06
CA ASN A 78 11.59 -1.84 -15.08
C ASN A 78 12.52 -0.82 -14.42
#